data_AF-A0A920MWR3-F1
#
_entry.id   AF-A0A920MWR3-F1
#
_cell.length_a   1.000
_cell.length_b   1.000
_cell.length_c   1.000
_cell.angle_alpha   90.00
_cell.angle_beta   90.00
_cell.angle_gamma   90.00
#
_symmetry.space_group_name_H-M   'P 1'
#
loop_
_entity.id
_entity.type
_entity.pdbx_description
1 polymer ?
#
loop_
_entity_poly.entity_id
_entity_poly.type
_entity_poly.pdbx_seq_one_letter_code
_entity_poly.pdbx_strand_id
1 'polypeptide(L)'
;MFRRELGISEEHDGIMVLNPGLKNGTNVADILGPMYDAIDIDITPDKAFALSHRGIARELAAKLNKNLKAHLMQKELFRIQKRR
;
A
#
# COMPACT_ATOMS: atom_id res chain seq x y z
N MET A 1 8.81 -0.35 21.67
CA MET A 1 9.15 1.01 21.19
C MET A 1 7.85 1.68 20.77
N PHE A 2 7.60 2.90 21.23
CA PHE A 2 6.28 3.54 21.14
C PHE A 2 6.07 4.15 19.73
N ARG A 3 4.86 4.07 19.16
CA ARG A 3 4.54 4.64 17.83
C ARG A 3 4.83 6.15 17.72
N ARG A 4 4.79 6.89 18.83
CA ARG A 4 5.15 8.31 18.90
C ARG A 4 6.66 8.55 18.82
N GLU A 5 7.48 7.71 19.45
CA GLU A 5 8.95 7.78 19.38
C GLU A 5 9.46 7.57 17.96
N LEU A 6 8.69 6.83 17.16
CA LEU A 6 8.96 6.54 15.75
C LEU A 6 8.22 7.48 14.78
N GLY A 7 7.46 8.47 15.26
CA GLY A 7 6.77 9.46 14.41
C GLY A 7 5.65 8.88 13.53
N ILE A 8 5.07 7.73 13.89
CA ILE A 8 4.15 6.97 13.03
C ILE A 8 2.68 7.39 13.19
N SER A 9 2.28 7.73 14.41
CA SER A 9 0.91 8.08 14.75
C SER A 9 0.85 8.83 16.08
N GLU A 10 -0.12 9.73 16.21
CA GLU A 10 -0.46 10.44 17.44
C GLU A 10 -1.21 9.53 18.43
N GLU A 11 -1.64 8.32 18.03
CA GLU A 11 -2.34 7.39 18.91
C GLU A 11 -1.47 6.95 20.09
N HIS A 12 -1.96 7.25 21.28
CA HIS A 12 -1.37 6.91 22.56
C HIS A 12 -2.11 5.72 23.17
N ASP A 13 -1.75 4.50 22.78
CA ASP A 13 -1.88 3.35 23.69
C ASP A 13 -1.11 2.14 23.15
N GLY A 14 0.04 1.86 23.75
CA GLY A 14 0.67 0.54 23.70
C GLY A 14 1.95 0.37 22.88
N ILE A 15 2.63 -0.75 23.14
CA ILE A 15 3.82 -1.23 22.43
C ILE A 15 3.38 -1.74 21.05
N MET A 16 4.03 -1.27 19.98
CA MET A 16 3.80 -1.79 18.64
C MET A 16 4.26 -3.26 18.56
N VAL A 17 3.30 -4.19 18.44
CA VAL A 17 3.58 -5.61 18.28
C VAL A 17 4.00 -5.88 16.83
N LEU A 18 5.23 -6.32 16.64
CA LEU A 18 5.77 -6.70 15.34
C LEU A 18 5.40 -8.14 14.98
N ASN A 19 5.41 -8.47 13.70
CA ASN A 19 5.14 -9.82 13.23
C ASN A 19 6.23 -10.79 13.76
N PRO A 20 5.88 -11.90 14.44
CA PRO A 20 6.85 -12.84 15.00
C PRO A 20 7.71 -13.56 13.94
N GLY A 21 7.32 -13.53 12.65
CA GLY A 21 8.11 -14.09 11.56
C GLY A 21 9.28 -13.21 11.09
N LEU A 22 9.48 -12.03 11.68
CA LEU A 22 10.60 -11.14 11.33
C LEU A 22 11.92 -11.71 11.83
N LYS A 23 12.96 -11.63 10.99
CA LYS A 23 14.29 -12.12 11.35
C LYS A 23 14.93 -11.16 12.36
N ASN A 24 15.45 -11.70 13.45
CA ASN A 24 16.17 -10.90 14.45
C ASN A 24 17.37 -10.19 13.80
N GLY A 25 17.55 -8.91 14.13
CA GLY A 25 18.59 -8.05 13.56
C GLY A 25 18.21 -7.34 12.25
N THR A 26 17.00 -7.56 11.70
CA THR A 26 16.49 -6.74 10.59
C THR A 26 16.30 -5.29 11.04
N ASN A 27 16.76 -4.34 10.24
CA ASN A 27 16.61 -2.92 10.54
C ASN A 27 15.12 -2.54 10.54
N VAL A 28 14.70 -1.83 11.58
CA VAL A 28 13.32 -1.34 11.71
C VAL A 28 12.91 -0.44 10.55
N ALA A 29 13.85 0.31 9.98
CA ALA A 29 13.62 1.17 8.83
C ALA A 29 13.27 0.37 7.56
N ASP A 30 13.79 -0.86 7.40
CA ASP A 30 13.43 -1.69 6.24
C ASP A 30 12.01 -2.27 6.36
N ILE A 31 11.51 -2.37 7.59
CA ILE A 31 10.19 -2.94 7.91
C ILE A 31 9.11 -1.85 7.81
N LEU A 32 9.40 -0.66 8.34
CA LEU A 32 8.45 0.45 8.41
C LEU A 32 8.63 1.48 7.27
N GLY A 33 9.84 1.60 6.70
CA GLY A 33 10.20 2.50 5.60
C GLY A 33 9.19 2.54 4.45
N PRO A 34 8.76 1.38 3.91
CA PRO A 34 7.80 1.34 2.81
C PRO A 34 6.41 1.92 3.16
N MET A 35 6.05 2.00 4.45
CA MET A 35 4.82 2.67 4.88
C MET A 35 4.93 4.19 4.89
N TYR A 36 6.14 4.76 4.87
CA TYR A 36 6.38 6.21 4.95
C TYR A 36 6.62 6.88 3.60
N ASP A 37 6.80 6.11 2.52
CA ASP A 37 6.89 6.67 1.16
C ASP A 37 5.51 7.15 0.70
N ALA A 38 5.08 8.29 1.23
CA ALA A 38 3.86 8.97 0.85
C ALA A 38 4.14 9.99 -0.26
N ILE A 39 3.29 9.97 -1.29
CA ILE A 39 3.33 10.94 -2.38
C ILE A 39 2.11 11.85 -2.22
N ASP A 40 2.35 13.13 -2.01
CA ASP A 40 1.29 14.14 -2.03
C ASP A 40 1.07 14.62 -3.46
N ILE A 41 -0.20 14.71 -3.87
CA ILE A 41 -0.59 14.99 -5.25
C ILE A 41 -1.75 15.97 -5.26
N ASP A 42 -1.51 17.16 -5.81
CA ASP A 42 -2.57 18.10 -6.15
C ASP A 42 -3.32 17.63 -7.40
N ILE A 43 -4.62 17.33 -7.22
CA ILE A 43 -5.48 16.79 -8.28
C ILE A 43 -6.40 17.90 -8.80
N THR A 44 -6.36 18.14 -10.11
CA THR A 44 -7.31 19.02 -10.78
C THR A 44 -8.68 18.33 -10.94
N PRO A 45 -9.82 19.07 -10.91
CA PRO A 45 -11.15 18.46 -10.92
C PRO A 45 -11.45 17.52 -12.10
N ASP A 46 -10.84 17.75 -13.26
CA ASP A 46 -10.96 16.90 -14.46
C ASP A 46 -10.32 15.51 -14.31
N LYS A 47 -9.45 15.31 -13.30
CA LYS A 47 -8.70 14.07 -13.07
C LYS A 47 -9.24 13.27 -11.89
N ALA A 48 -10.57 13.12 -11.80
CA ALA A 48 -11.22 12.36 -10.73
C ALA A 48 -10.70 10.90 -10.57
N PHE A 49 -10.15 10.30 -11.64
CA PHE A 49 -9.54 8.97 -11.56
C PHE A 49 -8.30 8.94 -10.65
N ALA A 50 -7.59 10.06 -10.48
CA ALA A 50 -6.40 10.16 -9.65
C ALA A 50 -6.70 10.11 -8.14
N LEU A 51 -7.97 10.17 -7.74
CA LEU A 51 -8.41 10.03 -6.34
C LEU A 51 -8.34 8.58 -5.81
N SER A 52 -7.80 7.65 -6.60
CA SER A 52 -7.65 6.25 -6.20
C SER A 52 -6.30 5.68 -6.64
N HIS A 53 -5.72 4.83 -5.80
CA HIS A 53 -4.50 4.07 -6.11
C HIS A 53 -4.60 3.35 -7.45
N ARG A 54 -5.77 2.76 -7.76
CA ARG A 54 -6.01 2.06 -9.03
C ARG A 54 -5.97 3.00 -10.23
N GLY A 55 -6.57 4.19 -10.12
CA GLY A 55 -6.60 5.14 -11.22
C GLY A 55 -5.23 5.74 -11.50
N ILE A 56 -4.47 6.11 -10.46
CA ILE A 56 -3.07 6.53 -10.60
C ILE A 56 -2.22 5.43 -11.23
N ALA A 57 -2.33 4.19 -10.73
CA ALA A 57 -1.57 3.06 -11.27
C ALA A 57 -1.93 2.76 -12.73
N ARG A 58 -3.21 2.91 -13.12
CA ARG A 58 -3.65 2.73 -14.52
C ARG A 58 -3.05 3.78 -15.44
N GLU A 59 -3.02 5.04 -15.02
CA GLU A 59 -2.43 6.14 -15.79
C GLU A 59 -0.92 5.94 -15.97
N LEU A 60 -0.22 5.57 -14.90
CA LEU A 60 1.20 5.24 -14.95
C LEU A 60 1.49 4.04 -15.85
N ALA A 61 0.65 3.01 -15.80
CA ALA A 61 0.75 1.83 -16.65
C ALA A 61 0.64 2.20 -18.14
N ALA A 62 -0.33 3.06 -18.50
CA ALA A 62 -0.48 3.57 -19.86
C ALA A 62 0.75 4.39 -20.29
N LYS A 63 1.21 5.32 -19.44
CA LYS A 63 2.38 6.18 -19.73
C LYS A 63 3.69 5.40 -19.87
N LEU A 64 3.88 4.37 -19.06
CA LEU A 64 5.09 3.53 -19.06
C LEU A 64 5.01 2.34 -20.01
N ASN A 65 3.90 2.19 -20.75
CA ASN A 65 3.60 1.05 -21.61
C ASN A 65 3.77 -0.29 -20.89
N LYS A 66 3.23 -0.37 -19.68
CA LYS A 66 3.27 -1.55 -18.80
C LYS A 66 1.85 -2.07 -18.58
N ASN A 67 1.75 -3.38 -18.34
CA ASN A 67 0.49 -3.98 -17.92
C ASN A 67 0.20 -3.67 -16.45
N LEU A 68 -1.04 -3.27 -16.16
CA LEU A 68 -1.49 -3.08 -14.78
C LEU A 68 -1.62 -4.45 -14.09
N LYS A 69 -0.87 -4.65 -13.00
CA LYS A 69 -1.01 -5.85 -12.18
C LYS A 69 -2.29 -5.73 -11.34
N ALA A 70 -3.32 -6.50 -11.68
CA ALA A 70 -4.51 -6.60 -10.86
C ALA A 70 -4.19 -7.35 -9.55
N HIS A 71 -4.75 -6.88 -8.44
CA HIS A 71 -4.64 -7.54 -7.15
C HIS A 71 -5.29 -8.94 -7.20
N LEU A 72 -4.59 -9.94 -6.65
CA LEU A 72 -4.90 -11.38 -6.82
C LEU A 72 -6.28 -11.81 -6.29
N MET A 73 -6.97 -10.96 -5.52
CA MET A 73 -8.34 -11.22 -5.02
C MET A 73 -9.38 -11.40 -6.15
N GLN A 74 -9.13 -10.86 -7.35
CA GLN A 74 -10.01 -11.07 -8.51
C GLN A 74 -9.85 -12.48 -9.13
N LYS A 75 -8.68 -13.14 -8.99
CA LYS A 75 -8.47 -14.47 -9.58
C LYS A 75 -9.29 -15.55 -8.88
N GLU A 76 -9.43 -15.47 -7.56
CA GLU A 76 -10.22 -16.44 -6.79
C GLU A 76 -11.73 -16.29 -7.05
N LEU A 77 -12.24 -15.05 -7.14
CA LEU A 77 -13.64 -14.78 -7.52
C LEU A 77 -13.97 -15.26 -8.95
N PHE A 78 -13.05 -15.10 -9.89
CA PHE A 78 -13.23 -15.57 -11.28
C PHE A 78 -13.18 -17.11 -11.39
N ARG A 79 -12.38 -17.78 -10.54
CA ARG A 79 -12.38 -19.26 -10.41
C ARG A 79 -13.68 -19.80 -9.85
N ILE A 80 -14.29 -19.11 -8.89
CA ILE A 80 -15.55 -19.53 -8.26
C ILE A 80 -16.72 -19.38 -9.23
N GLN A 81 -16.80 -18.30 -10.02
CA GLN A 81 -17.89 -18.12 -10.99
C GLN A 81 -17.82 -19.09 -12.18
N LYS A 82 -16.63 -19.52 -12.61
CA LYS A 82 -16.48 -20.46 -13.74
C LYS A 82 -16.74 -21.94 -13.38
N ARG A 83 -17.05 -22.22 -12.11
CA ARG A 83 -17.42 -23.56 -11.59
C ARG A 83 -18.93 -23.72 -11.36
N ARG A 84 -19.75 -22.76 -11.81
CA ARG A 84 -21.20 -22.90 -11.91
C ARG A 84 -21.62 -22.96 -13.37
#